data_AF-A0A060BLK2-F1
#
_entry.id   AF-A0A060BLK2-F1
#
_cell.length_a   1.000
_cell.length_b   1.000
_cell.length_c   1.000
_cell.angle_alpha   90.00
_cell.angle_beta   90.00
_cell.angle_gamma   90.00
#
_symmetry.space_group_name_H-M   'P 1'
#
loop_
_entity.id
_entity.type
_entity.pdbx_description
1 polymer ?
#
loop_
_entity_poly.entity_id
_entity_poly.type
_entity_poly.pdbx_seq_one_letter_code
_entity_poly.pdbx_strand_id
1 'polypeptide(L)'
;RHGDALVHGLVNVLPRATRVPGIVTVHDLSFVRTPEALPRAKRAYLDALCGKSVARARHVIAVSGQTAADVMAHYQVPASRISVIHNGVGAEFTPKPADAADSMRPVRPERYLLYVGTLEPRKNLPLLVS
;
A
#
# COMPACT_ATOMS: atom_id res chain seq x y z
N ARG A 1 -28.15 -12.30 -16.08
CA ARG A 1 -27.13 -11.65 -16.95
C ARG A 1 -26.15 -10.90 -16.06
N HIS A 2 -25.00 -11.51 -15.70
CA HIS A 2 -23.91 -10.87 -14.95
C HIS A 2 -22.57 -11.18 -15.65
N GLY A 3 -22.50 -10.92 -16.96
CA GLY A 3 -21.33 -11.30 -17.78
C GLY A 3 -20.07 -10.50 -17.46
N ASP A 4 -20.22 -9.23 -17.05
CA ASP A 4 -19.12 -8.26 -17.04
C ASP A 4 -18.91 -7.56 -15.68
N ALA A 5 -19.38 -8.17 -14.59
CA ALA A 5 -19.20 -7.59 -13.26
C ALA A 5 -17.87 -8.04 -12.65
N LEU A 6 -17.07 -7.09 -12.17
CA LEU A 6 -15.81 -7.31 -11.46
C LEU A 6 -15.82 -6.49 -10.16
N VAL A 7 -15.28 -7.04 -9.08
CA VAL A 7 -15.05 -6.29 -7.84
C VAL A 7 -13.55 -6.05 -7.62
N HIS A 8 -13.18 -4.85 -7.20
CA HIS A 8 -11.79 -4.52 -6.86
C HIS A 8 -11.67 -4.23 -5.36
N GLY A 9 -10.95 -5.08 -4.64
CA GLY A 9 -10.53 -4.82 -3.26
C GLY A 9 -9.33 -3.90 -3.24
N LEU A 10 -9.53 -2.64 -2.83
CA LEU A 10 -8.50 -1.60 -2.95
C LEU A 10 -7.38 -1.71 -1.92
N VAL A 11 -7.59 -2.47 -0.83
CA VAL A 11 -6.61 -2.63 0.26
C VAL A 11 -6.69 -4.03 0.87
N ASN A 12 -5.82 -4.93 0.43
CA ASN A 12 -5.50 -6.25 0.98
C ASN A 12 -6.68 -7.24 1.13
N VAL A 13 -7.93 -6.80 0.99
CA VAL A 13 -9.13 -7.58 1.31
C VAL A 13 -10.17 -7.40 0.21
N LEU A 14 -10.79 -8.52 -0.16
CA LEU A 14 -11.97 -8.53 -1.02
C LEU A 14 -13.25 -8.73 -0.18
N PRO A 15 -14.41 -8.17 -0.58
CA PRO A 15 -15.69 -8.42 0.08
C PRO A 15 -16.06 -9.90 0.11
N ARG A 16 -16.20 -10.50 1.30
CA ARG A 16 -16.32 -11.97 1.47
C ARG A 16 -17.53 -12.58 0.74
N ALA A 17 -18.63 -11.85 0.65
CA ALA A 17 -19.88 -12.32 0.06
C ALA A 17 -20.04 -11.98 -1.44
N THR A 18 -18.98 -11.47 -2.10
CA THR A 18 -19.05 -11.18 -3.54
C THR A 18 -19.26 -12.47 -4.34
N ARG A 19 -20.20 -12.44 -5.28
CA ARG A 19 -20.48 -13.54 -6.22
C ARG A 19 -19.83 -13.35 -7.58
N VAL A 20 -19.13 -12.23 -7.77
CA VAL A 20 -18.45 -11.88 -9.03
C VAL A 20 -16.92 -12.01 -8.87
N PRO A 21 -16.17 -12.24 -9.96
CA PRO A 21 -14.71 -12.30 -9.90
C PRO A 21 -14.11 -11.06 -9.25
N GLY A 22 -13.01 -11.24 -8.51
CA GLY A 22 -12.37 -10.15 -7.76
C GLY A 22 -10.91 -9.93 -8.12
N ILE A 23 -10.47 -8.68 -8.15
CA ILE A 23 -9.05 -8.28 -8.14
C ILE A 23 -8.74 -7.64 -6.79
N VAL A 24 -7.59 -7.92 -6.20
CA VAL A 24 -7.16 -7.28 -4.94
C VAL A 24 -5.86 -6.54 -5.12
N THR A 25 -5.78 -5.32 -4.61
CA THR A 25 -4.51 -4.59 -4.48
C THR A 25 -3.93 -4.84 -3.10
N VAL A 26 -2.70 -5.33 -3.07
CA VAL A 26 -1.90 -5.51 -1.86
C VAL A 26 -0.88 -4.37 -1.76
N HIS A 27 -0.94 -3.61 -0.67
CA HIS A 27 -0.03 -2.48 -0.44
C HIS A 27 1.25 -2.94 0.25
N ASP A 28 1.11 -3.69 1.33
CA ASP A 28 2.21 -4.29 2.07
C ASP A 28 1.70 -5.48 2.89
N LEU A 29 2.65 -6.32 3.32
CA LEU A 29 2.45 -7.37 4.32
C LEU A 29 3.20 -7.04 5.61
N SER A 30 3.16 -5.78 6.05
CA SER A 30 3.85 -5.32 7.28
C SER A 30 3.42 -6.12 8.51
N PHE A 31 2.15 -6.56 8.55
CA PHE A 31 1.64 -7.45 9.58
C PHE A 31 2.32 -8.83 9.59
N VAL A 32 2.87 -9.29 8.47
CA VAL A 32 3.68 -10.52 8.38
C VAL A 32 5.14 -10.22 8.71
N ARG A 33 5.69 -9.15 8.14
CA ARG A 33 7.13 -8.84 8.18
C ARG A 33 7.61 -8.22 9.48
N THR A 34 6.73 -7.54 10.19
CA THR A 34 7.05 -6.81 11.43
C THR A 34 6.02 -7.22 12.49
N PRO A 35 5.99 -8.52 12.87
CA PRO A 35 4.95 -9.07 13.73
C PRO A 35 4.87 -8.43 15.12
N GLU A 36 5.94 -7.77 15.57
CA GLU A 36 6.05 -6.99 16.80
C GLU A 36 5.39 -5.60 16.71
N ALA A 37 5.19 -5.06 15.50
CA ALA A 37 4.57 -3.75 15.30
C ALA A 37 3.04 -3.76 15.47
N LEU A 38 2.41 -4.93 15.62
CA LEU A 38 0.96 -5.07 15.75
C LEU A 38 0.59 -6.06 16.86
N PRO A 39 -0.52 -5.82 17.57
CA PRO A 39 -1.09 -6.82 18.48
C PRO A 39 -1.37 -8.15 17.78
N ARG A 40 -1.08 -9.28 18.43
CA ARG A 40 -1.19 -10.63 17.87
C ARG A 40 -2.55 -10.91 17.21
N ALA A 41 -3.65 -10.48 17.83
CA ALA A 41 -4.99 -10.68 17.29
C ALA A 41 -5.22 -9.91 15.98
N LYS A 42 -4.77 -8.65 15.93
CA LYS A 42 -4.85 -7.82 14.71
C LYS A 42 -4.02 -8.42 13.59
N ARG A 43 -2.80 -8.90 13.91
CA ARG A 43 -1.95 -9.62 12.96
C ARG A 43 -2.66 -10.84 12.38
N ALA A 44 -3.15 -11.73 13.25
CA ALA A 44 -3.79 -12.98 12.84
C ALA A 44 -5.01 -12.72 11.93
N TYR A 45 -5.84 -11.72 12.28
CA TYR A 45 -6.99 -11.33 11.47
C TYR A 45 -6.59 -10.78 10.09
N LEU A 46 -5.61 -9.85 10.04
CA LEU A 46 -5.15 -9.26 8.78
C LEU A 46 -4.53 -10.31 7.86
N ASP A 47 -3.68 -11.17 8.41
CA ASP A 47 -3.04 -12.25 7.67
C ASP A 47 -4.07 -13.23 7.11
N ALA A 48 -5.02 -13.66 7.94
CA ALA A 48 -6.10 -14.55 7.51
C ALA A 48 -6.99 -13.92 6.43
N LEU A 49 -7.35 -12.64 6.55
CA LEU A 49 -8.19 -11.97 5.55
C LEU A 49 -7.45 -11.70 4.24
N CYS A 50 -6.19 -11.27 4.32
CA CYS A 50 -5.36 -11.04 3.16
C CYS A 50 -5.11 -12.34 2.42
N GLY A 51 -4.66 -13.38 3.12
CA GLY A 51 -4.45 -14.72 2.56
C GLY A 51 -5.68 -15.28 1.86
N LYS A 52 -6.86 -15.21 2.51
CA LYS A 52 -8.14 -15.61 1.88
C LYS A 52 -8.49 -14.77 0.66
N SER A 53 -8.15 -13.48 0.65
CA SER A 53 -8.46 -12.57 -0.45
C SER A 53 -7.55 -12.81 -1.65
N VAL A 54 -6.24 -12.94 -1.45
CA VAL A 54 -5.32 -13.22 -2.56
C VAL A 54 -5.53 -14.63 -3.15
N ALA A 55 -5.84 -15.62 -2.30
CA ALA A 55 -6.10 -16.98 -2.77
C ALA A 55 -7.29 -17.03 -3.73
N ARG A 56 -8.40 -16.35 -3.40
CA ARG A 56 -9.63 -16.34 -4.20
C ARG A 56 -9.67 -15.29 -5.31
N ALA A 57 -8.80 -14.28 -5.28
CA ALA A 57 -8.78 -13.23 -6.29
C ALA A 57 -8.44 -13.83 -7.66
N ARG A 58 -9.13 -13.40 -8.72
CA ARG A 58 -8.75 -13.75 -10.09
C ARG A 58 -7.35 -13.22 -10.42
N HIS A 59 -7.01 -12.04 -9.90
CA HIS A 59 -5.70 -11.41 -10.07
C HIS A 59 -5.32 -10.59 -8.84
N VAL A 60 -4.02 -10.46 -8.59
CA VAL A 60 -3.46 -9.64 -7.51
C VAL A 60 -2.65 -8.51 -8.12
N ILE A 61 -2.88 -7.29 -7.64
CA ILE A 61 -2.03 -6.13 -7.92
C ILE A 61 -1.14 -5.93 -6.70
N ALA A 62 0.17 -5.96 -6.88
CA ALA A 62 1.13 -5.57 -5.85
C ALA A 62 1.66 -4.18 -6.19
N VAL A 63 1.75 -3.29 -5.20
CA VAL A 63 2.19 -1.90 -5.46
C VAL A 63 3.71 -1.74 -5.58
N SER A 64 4.46 -2.82 -5.39
CA SER A 64 5.91 -2.86 -5.54
C SER A 64 6.41 -4.28 -5.83
N GLY A 65 7.62 -4.41 -6.36
CA GLY A 65 8.29 -5.70 -6.52
C GLY A 65 8.49 -6.43 -5.19
N GLN A 66 8.78 -5.69 -4.10
CA GLN A 66 8.89 -6.26 -2.77
C GLN A 66 7.56 -6.87 -2.31
N THR A 67 6.46 -6.12 -2.46
CA THR A 67 5.13 -6.60 -2.09
C THR A 67 4.74 -7.83 -2.91
N ALA A 68 5.10 -7.88 -4.20
CA ALA A 68 4.87 -9.06 -5.04
C ALA A 68 5.65 -10.29 -4.52
N ALA A 69 6.94 -10.12 -4.22
CA ALA A 69 7.77 -11.18 -3.65
C ALA A 69 7.20 -11.69 -2.32
N ASP A 70 6.73 -10.79 -1.45
CA ASP A 70 6.14 -11.14 -0.17
C ASP A 70 4.84 -11.93 -0.35
N VAL A 71 3.97 -11.53 -1.28
CA VAL A 71 2.73 -12.26 -1.61
C VAL A 71 3.03 -13.65 -2.16
N MET A 72 4.04 -13.79 -3.04
CA MET A 72 4.46 -15.08 -3.57
C MET A 72 5.00 -15.98 -2.46
N ALA A 73 5.92 -15.48 -1.64
CA ALA A 73 6.59 -16.26 -0.61
C ALA A 73 5.64 -16.65 0.54
N HIS A 74 4.77 -15.75 0.98
CA HIS A 74 3.93 -15.98 2.16
C HIS A 74 2.60 -16.68 1.81
N TYR A 75 1.98 -16.33 0.68
CA TYR A 75 0.68 -16.89 0.29
C TYR A 75 0.75 -17.88 -0.88
N GLN A 76 1.94 -18.19 -1.39
CA GLN A 76 2.15 -19.17 -2.47
C GLN A 76 1.35 -18.86 -3.74
N VAL A 77 1.12 -17.57 -4.01
CA VAL A 77 0.44 -17.11 -5.22
C VAL A 77 1.44 -17.13 -6.39
N PRO A 78 1.12 -17.77 -7.53
CA PRO A 78 2.05 -17.82 -8.66
C PRO A 78 2.23 -16.44 -9.29
N ALA A 79 3.44 -16.14 -9.77
CA ALA A 79 3.77 -14.87 -10.41
C ALA A 79 2.84 -14.52 -11.58
N SER A 80 2.32 -15.52 -12.31
CA SER A 80 1.36 -15.31 -13.41
C SER A 80 0.03 -14.67 -12.98
N ARG A 81 -0.30 -14.69 -11.69
CA ARG A 81 -1.49 -14.07 -11.10
C ARG A 81 -1.21 -12.73 -10.43
N ILE A 82 0.00 -12.20 -10.57
CA ILE A 82 0.44 -10.97 -9.92
C ILE A 82 0.93 -9.98 -10.97
N SER A 83 0.46 -8.75 -10.89
CA SER A 83 1.06 -7.62 -11.60
C SER A 83 1.61 -6.62 -10.61
N VAL A 84 2.82 -6.12 -10.88
CA VAL A 84 3.38 -4.99 -10.14
C VAL A 84 2.91 -3.71 -10.80
N ILE A 85 2.09 -2.93 -10.08
CA ILE A 85 1.60 -1.63 -10.54
C ILE A 85 1.90 -0.62 -9.43
N HIS A 86 2.93 0.20 -9.65
CA HIS A 86 3.33 1.22 -8.68
C HIS A 86 2.23 2.25 -8.47
N ASN A 87 2.13 2.76 -7.24
CA ASN A 87 1.24 3.88 -6.93
C ASN A 87 1.66 5.13 -7.71
N GLY A 88 0.70 5.80 -8.33
CA GLY A 88 0.90 7.10 -8.96
C GLY A 88 0.66 8.25 -7.97
N VAL A 89 1.11 9.44 -8.35
CA VAL A 89 0.73 10.72 -7.73
C VAL A 89 -0.19 11.50 -8.66
N GLY A 90 -1.02 12.38 -8.10
CA GLY A 90 -1.89 13.25 -8.88
C GLY A 90 -1.10 14.23 -9.76
N ALA A 91 -1.72 14.73 -10.84
CA ALA A 91 -1.09 15.65 -11.78
C ALA A 91 -0.69 17.00 -11.14
N GLU A 92 -1.33 17.35 -10.02
CA GLU A 92 -0.99 18.50 -9.18
C GLU A 92 0.39 18.39 -8.52
N PHE A 93 0.97 17.20 -8.42
CA PHE A 93 2.32 16.94 -7.91
C PHE A 93 3.37 17.06 -9.02
N THR A 94 3.34 18.16 -9.75
CA THR A 94 4.35 18.53 -10.75
C THR A 94 5.16 19.74 -10.25
N PRO A 95 6.44 19.86 -10.63
CA PRO A 95 7.24 21.03 -10.26
C PRO A 95 6.54 22.31 -10.71
N LYS A 96 6.29 23.23 -9.78
CA LYS A 96 5.75 24.55 -10.08
C LYS A 96 6.89 25.57 -10.27
N PRO A 97 6.68 26.61 -11.08
CA PRO A 97 7.57 27.78 -11.12
C PRO A 97 7.84 28.34 -9.71
N ALA A 98 9.06 28.81 -9.47
CA ALA A 98 9.51 29.23 -8.14
C ALA A 98 8.72 30.44 -7.58
N ASP A 99 8.16 31.26 -8.47
CA ASP A 99 7.30 32.43 -8.19
C ASP A 99 5.85 32.06 -7.84
N ALA A 100 5.39 30.84 -8.16
CA ALA A 100 4.04 30.38 -7.84
C ALA A 100 3.82 30.09 -6.33
N ALA A 101 4.87 30.22 -5.50
CA ALA A 101 4.87 29.85 -4.09
C ALA A 101 4.78 31.05 -3.12
N ASP A 102 4.43 32.24 -3.62
CA ASP A 102 4.54 33.52 -2.92
C ASP A 102 3.51 33.77 -1.80
N SER A 103 2.48 32.93 -1.65
CA SER A 103 1.40 33.19 -0.68
C SER A 103 1.59 32.58 0.71
N MET A 104 2.64 31.79 0.94
CA MET A 104 2.80 30.99 2.17
C MET A 104 4.19 31.15 2.82
N ARG A 105 4.34 32.24 3.58
CA ARG A 105 5.28 32.52 4.70
C ARG A 105 6.57 33.34 4.40
N PRO A 106 6.91 34.29 5.30
CA PRO A 106 7.99 35.28 5.13
C PRO A 106 9.42 34.79 5.42
N VAL A 107 9.61 33.55 5.89
CA VAL A 107 10.95 33.01 6.21
C VAL A 107 11.10 31.62 5.61
N ARG A 108 11.85 31.55 4.50
CA ARG A 108 12.35 30.32 3.92
C ARG A 108 13.83 30.22 4.28
N PRO A 109 14.26 29.31 5.17
CA PRO A 109 15.68 29.08 5.34
C PRO A 109 16.27 28.64 3.98
N GLU A 110 17.46 29.12 3.66
CA GLU A 110 18.15 28.76 2.41
C GLU A 110 18.32 27.24 2.24
N ARG A 111 18.37 26.51 3.36
CA ARG A 111 18.45 25.06 3.42
C ARG A 111 17.53 24.52 4.51
N TYR A 112 16.79 23.48 4.19
CA TYR A 112 15.96 22.74 5.14
C TYR A 112 15.90 21.26 4.79
N LEU A 113 15.59 20.45 5.79
CA LEU A 113 15.20 19.06 5.65
C LEU A 113 13.69 18.98 5.92
N LEU A 114 12.92 18.39 4.99
CA LEU A 114 11.47 18.23 5.13
C LEU A 114 11.09 16.76 5.29
N TYR A 115 10.30 16.47 6.31
CA TYR A 115 9.62 15.19 6.48
C TYR A 115 8.11 15.37 6.39
N VAL A 116 7.45 14.55 5.57
CA VAL A 116 5.98 14.49 5.47
C VAL A 116 5.53 13.05 5.64
N GLY A 117 4.81 12.78 6.71
CA GLY A 117 4.24 11.46 6.98
C GLY A 117 3.64 11.37 8.37
N THR A 118 2.84 10.33 8.60
CA THR A 118 2.26 10.04 9.92
C THR A 118 3.37 9.81 10.95
N LEU A 119 3.15 10.29 12.18
CA LEU A 119 4.04 10.01 13.32
C LEU A 119 3.81 8.59 13.82
N GLU A 120 4.67 7.68 13.39
CA GLU A 120 4.61 6.27 13.79
C GLU A 120 6.02 5.75 14.11
N PRO A 121 6.18 4.86 15.12
CA PRO A 121 7.49 4.35 15.52
C PRO A 121 8.34 3.79 14.36
N ARG A 122 7.70 3.10 13.40
CA ARG A 122 8.35 2.52 12.22
C ARG A 122 8.94 3.55 11.24
N LYS A 123 8.66 4.84 11.42
CA LYS A 123 9.23 5.92 10.60
C LYS A 123 10.59 6.39 11.11
N ASN A 124 10.98 5.94 12.31
CA ASN A 124 12.28 6.17 12.91
C ASN A 124 12.72 7.64 12.90
N LEU A 125 11.81 8.55 13.25
CA LEU A 125 12.08 9.99 13.31
C LEU A 125 13.22 10.39 14.26
N PRO A 126 13.48 9.69 15.38
CA PRO A 126 14.66 9.99 16.20
C PRO A 126 15.97 9.92 15.42
N LEU A 127 16.10 8.99 14.45
CA LEU A 127 17.28 8.91 13.57
C LEU A 127 17.36 10.07 12.57
N LEU A 128 16.22 10.65 12.18
CA LEU A 128 16.19 11.75 11.22
C LEU A 128 16.73 13.07 11.82
N VAL A 129 16.57 13.25 13.13
CA VAL A 129 16.89 14.51 13.84
C VAL A 129 18.16 14.43 14.68
N SER A 130 18.86 13.28 14.66
CA SER A 130 20.16 13.08 15.30
C SER A 130 21.30 13.48 14.37
#